data_AF-A0A956S781-F1
#
_entry.id   AF-A0A956S781-F1
#
_cell.length_a   1.000
_cell.length_b   1.000
_cell.length_c   1.000
_cell.angle_alpha   90.00
_cell.angle_beta   90.00
_cell.angle_gamma   90.00
#
_symmetry.space_group_name_H-M   'P 1'
#
loop_
_entity.id
_entity.type
_entity.pdbx_description
1 polymer ?
#
loop_
_entity_poly.entity_id
_entity_poly.type
_entity_poly.pdbx_seq_one_letter_code
_entity_poly.pdbx_strand_id
1 'polypeptide(L)'
;MRVEVIDMEQTKNEAKKYILKKIPLVSKVFQFNSVIGDIKLEYIEFKVLIYEVISKKKNNKIFRNETKKETITMLVNTYNGHSESIDKIPNTLNKYISKSCIRESKINEDDLVNVVKKEIITRLTDRLRYDSIDKVTIQINIVDIKSIYKPYWIADFRGRNIFIDP
;
A
#
# COMPACT_ATOMS: atom_id res chain seq x y z
N MET A 1 -1.62 19.24 -8.68
CA MET A 1 -0.83 18.14 -9.30
C MET A 1 -1.81 17.10 -9.82
N ARG A 2 -1.63 16.62 -11.06
CA ARG A 2 -2.44 15.52 -11.59
C ARG A 2 -1.85 14.19 -11.13
N VAL A 3 -2.67 13.35 -10.51
CA VAL A 3 -2.24 12.06 -9.96
C VAL A 3 -3.30 11.01 -10.16
N GLU A 4 -2.91 9.74 -10.02
CA GLU A 4 -3.84 8.62 -9.94
C GLU A 4 -4.27 8.38 -8.50
N VAL A 5 -5.58 8.44 -8.25
CA VAL A 5 -6.18 8.28 -6.93
C VAL A 5 -6.99 6.99 -6.90
N ILE A 6 -6.85 6.20 -5.84
CA ILE A 6 -7.71 5.02 -5.62
C ILE A 6 -9.15 5.50 -5.49
N ASP A 7 -10.05 4.88 -6.24
CA ASP A 7 -11.46 5.27 -6.21
C ASP A 7 -12.05 5.15 -4.80
N MET A 8 -12.86 6.14 -4.40
CA MET A 8 -13.45 6.21 -3.07
C MET A 8 -14.94 6.50 -3.20
N GLU A 9 -15.75 5.50 -2.83
CA GLU A 9 -17.20 5.62 -2.84
C GLU A 9 -17.72 6.47 -1.68
N GLN A 10 -16.97 6.56 -0.57
CA GLN A 10 -17.41 7.23 0.65
C GLN A 10 -17.44 8.77 0.52
N THR A 11 -18.63 9.35 0.74
CA THR A 11 -18.83 10.80 0.77
C THR A 11 -18.41 11.43 2.09
N LYS A 12 -18.17 12.76 2.09
CA LYS A 12 -17.88 13.54 3.31
C LYS A 12 -18.95 13.36 4.40
N ASN A 13 -20.22 13.26 3.99
CA ASN A 13 -21.35 13.08 4.91
C ASN A 13 -21.33 11.70 5.56
N GLU A 14 -20.96 10.67 4.83
CA GLU A 14 -20.80 9.31 5.35
C GLU A 14 -19.61 9.22 6.30
N ALA A 15 -18.48 9.82 5.94
CA ALA A 15 -17.33 9.94 6.84
C ALA A 15 -17.71 10.65 8.15
N LYS A 16 -18.48 11.74 8.08
CA LYS A 16 -19.00 12.44 9.26
C LYS A 16 -19.88 11.56 10.13
N LYS A 17 -20.82 10.81 9.51
CA LYS A 17 -21.67 9.85 10.22
C LYS A 17 -20.86 8.75 10.89
N TYR A 18 -19.81 8.26 10.23
CA TYR A 18 -18.92 7.24 10.76
C TYR A 18 -18.21 7.70 12.03
N ILE A 19 -17.64 8.92 12.03
CA ILE A 19 -17.02 9.53 13.22
C ILE A 19 -18.02 9.62 14.37
N LEU A 20 -19.20 10.17 14.11
CA LEU A 20 -20.26 10.36 15.11
C LEU A 20 -20.68 9.03 15.76
N LYS A 21 -20.64 7.91 15.01
CA LYS A 21 -20.92 6.58 15.55
C LYS A 21 -19.84 6.08 16.50
N LYS A 22 -18.56 6.35 16.23
CA LYS A 22 -17.43 5.89 17.07
C LYS A 22 -17.25 6.66 18.38
N ILE A 23 -17.95 7.80 18.53
CA ILE A 23 -17.92 8.59 19.76
C ILE A 23 -18.78 7.93 20.86
N PRO A 24 -18.26 7.74 22.09
CA PRO A 24 -19.03 7.20 23.22
C PRO A 24 -20.26 8.06 23.56
N LEU A 25 -21.38 7.42 23.95
CA LEU A 25 -22.65 8.09 24.27
C LEU A 25 -22.53 9.15 25.36
N VAL A 26 -21.74 8.89 26.41
CA VAL A 26 -21.49 9.85 27.51
C VAL A 26 -20.81 11.11 27.01
N SER A 27 -19.96 10.97 25.98
CA SER A 27 -19.30 12.08 25.33
C SER A 27 -20.26 12.82 24.39
N LYS A 28 -21.23 12.15 23.74
CA LYS A 28 -22.24 12.79 22.87
C LYS A 28 -23.08 13.85 23.60
N VAL A 29 -23.45 13.62 24.86
CA VAL A 29 -24.26 14.56 25.65
C VAL A 29 -23.48 15.84 26.00
N PHE A 30 -22.19 15.73 26.34
CA PHE A 30 -21.29 16.87 26.54
C PHE A 30 -20.81 17.54 25.22
N GLN A 31 -21.07 16.91 24.07
CA GLN A 31 -20.54 17.31 22.75
C GLN A 31 -21.56 17.95 21.82
N PHE A 32 -22.83 18.10 22.22
CA PHE A 32 -23.80 18.90 21.44
C PHE A 32 -23.34 20.35 21.22
N ASN A 33 -22.38 20.84 22.02
CA ASN A 33 -21.75 22.16 21.85
C ASN A 33 -20.31 22.15 21.31
N SER A 34 -19.67 20.99 21.08
CA SER A 34 -18.33 20.95 20.47
C SER A 34 -18.40 20.33 19.08
N VAL A 35 -18.62 21.22 18.11
CA VAL A 35 -18.56 21.02 16.67
C VAL A 35 -17.39 20.09 16.31
N ILE A 36 -17.67 18.94 15.68
CA ILE A 36 -16.62 18.19 14.96
C ILE A 36 -15.91 19.19 14.05
N GLY A 37 -14.60 19.39 14.25
CA GLY A 37 -13.82 20.32 13.45
C GLY A 37 -13.84 19.94 11.97
N ASP A 38 -13.35 20.83 11.11
CA ASP A 38 -13.36 20.64 9.66
C ASP A 38 -12.84 19.27 9.25
N ILE A 39 -13.74 18.44 8.69
CA ILE A 39 -13.37 17.16 8.06
C ILE A 39 -12.67 17.49 6.75
N LYS A 40 -11.43 17.01 6.61
CA LYS A 40 -10.55 17.22 5.46
C LYS A 40 -10.26 15.90 4.77
N LEU A 41 -10.21 15.95 3.45
CA LEU A 41 -9.78 14.83 2.62
C LEU A 41 -8.28 14.96 2.39
N GLU A 42 -7.52 13.94 2.76
CA GLU A 42 -6.10 13.85 2.51
C GLU A 42 -5.76 12.59 1.72
N TYR A 43 -4.50 12.51 1.28
CA TYR A 43 -4.01 11.46 0.41
C TYR A 43 -2.67 10.93 0.93
N ILE A 44 -2.52 9.62 1.01
CA ILE A 44 -1.22 8.98 1.24
C ILE A 44 -0.73 8.41 -0.09
N GLU A 45 0.54 8.65 -0.41
CA GLU A 45 1.19 8.00 -1.55
C GLU A 45 1.45 6.52 -1.23
N PHE A 46 1.00 5.66 -2.14
CA PHE A 46 1.37 4.27 -2.23
C PHE A 46 2.18 4.06 -3.51
N LYS A 47 3.18 3.19 -3.45
CA LYS A 47 3.90 2.71 -4.63
C LYS A 47 3.48 1.30 -4.96
N VAL A 48 3.07 1.10 -6.21
CA VAL A 48 2.87 -0.21 -6.83
C VAL A 48 4.19 -0.57 -7.50
N LEU A 49 4.86 -1.60 -6.98
CA LEU A 49 6.10 -2.12 -7.52
C LEU A 49 5.81 -3.43 -8.23
N ILE A 50 6.17 -3.51 -9.51
CA ILE A 50 6.01 -4.72 -10.31
C ILE A 50 7.39 -5.34 -10.49
N TYR A 51 7.56 -6.56 -10.02
CA TYR A 51 8.80 -7.32 -10.13
C TYR A 51 8.64 -8.51 -11.07
N GLU A 52 9.62 -8.73 -11.94
CA GLU A 52 9.80 -9.99 -12.65
C GLU A 52 10.74 -10.87 -11.83
N VAL A 53 10.25 -12.02 -11.40
CA VAL A 53 11.02 -13.06 -10.71
C VAL A 53 11.31 -14.18 -11.69
N ILE A 54 12.60 -14.44 -11.90
CA ILE A 54 13.09 -15.54 -12.73
C ILE A 54 13.73 -16.57 -11.81
N SER A 55 13.12 -17.74 -11.70
CA SER A 55 13.71 -18.88 -10.99
C SER A 55 14.28 -19.88 -11.99
N LYS A 56 15.51 -20.35 -11.72
CA LYS A 56 16.19 -21.36 -12.51
C LYS A 56 16.46 -22.57 -11.64
N LYS A 57 15.86 -23.71 -11.99
CA LYS A 57 16.12 -24.99 -11.34
C LYS A 57 17.18 -25.74 -12.13
N LYS A 58 18.33 -26.00 -11.49
CA LYS A 58 19.40 -26.82 -12.08
C LYS A 58 19.15 -28.27 -11.70
N ASN A 59 18.90 -29.11 -12.70
CA ASN A 59 18.73 -30.55 -12.49
C ASN A 59 20.07 -31.27 -12.71
N ASN A 60 20.42 -32.24 -11.87
CA ASN A 60 21.68 -32.98 -11.99
C ASN A 60 21.69 -33.99 -13.18
N LYS A 61 20.57 -34.17 -13.87
CA LYS A 61 20.46 -35.02 -15.06
C LYS A 61 20.44 -34.18 -16.34
N ILE A 62 21.11 -34.68 -17.38
CA ILE A 62 21.56 -34.05 -18.63
C ILE A 62 20.49 -33.33 -19.48
N PHE A 63 19.20 -33.33 -19.11
CA PHE A 63 18.15 -32.73 -19.94
C PHE A 63 17.25 -31.77 -19.15
N ARG A 64 17.32 -30.49 -19.58
CA ARG A 64 16.49 -29.32 -19.26
C ARG A 64 16.68 -28.65 -17.89
N ASN A 65 17.32 -27.48 -17.93
CA ASN A 65 17.12 -26.45 -16.91
C ASN A 65 15.71 -25.88 -17.08
N GLU A 66 14.91 -25.93 -16.03
CA GLU A 66 13.59 -25.29 -16.02
C GLU A 66 13.75 -23.84 -15.57
N THR A 67 13.31 -22.92 -16.43
CA THR A 67 13.24 -21.49 -16.11
C THR A 67 11.79 -21.09 -15.96
N LYS A 68 11.39 -20.65 -14.77
CA LYS A 68 10.06 -20.12 -14.51
C LYS A 68 10.14 -18.61 -14.35
N LYS A 69 9.22 -17.90 -15.02
CA LYS A 69 9.06 -16.46 -14.88
C LYS A 69 7.72 -16.18 -14.23
N GLU A 70 7.73 -15.33 -13.22
CA GLU A 70 6.54 -14.91 -12.49
C GLU A 70 6.59 -13.41 -12.25
N THR A 71 5.44 -12.76 -12.30
CA THR A 71 5.30 -11.35 -11.97
C THR A 71 4.72 -11.22 -10.58
N ILE A 72 5.40 -10.47 -9.70
CA ILE A 72 4.91 -10.17 -8.35
C ILE A 72 4.63 -8.67 -8.28
N THR A 73 3.40 -8.33 -7.89
CA THR A 73 3.00 -6.93 -7.68
C THR A 73 2.92 -6.66 -6.19
N MET A 74 3.64 -5.66 -5.73
CA MET A 74 3.68 -5.24 -4.33
C MET A 74 3.08 -3.85 -4.20
N LEU A 75 2.13 -3.70 -3.28
CA LEU A 75 1.58 -2.41 -2.88
C LEU A 75 2.27 -1.95 -1.60
N VAL A 76 2.84 -0.75 -1.63
CA VAL A 76 3.69 -0.27 -0.53
C VAL A 76 3.25 1.10 -0.07
N ASN A 77 2.97 1.23 1.23
CA ASN A 77 2.67 2.49 1.86
C ASN A 77 3.97 3.26 2.14
N THR A 78 4.15 4.39 1.45
CA THR A 78 5.39 5.19 1.55
C THR A 78 5.55 5.92 2.89
N TYR A 79 4.47 6.05 3.66
CA TYR A 79 4.49 6.72 4.95
C TYR A 79 4.99 5.83 6.10
N ASN A 80 4.68 4.53 6.09
CA ASN A 80 5.04 3.60 7.17
C ASN A 80 5.89 2.40 6.72
N GLY A 81 6.10 2.22 5.41
CA GLY A 81 6.88 1.11 4.84
C GLY A 81 6.17 -0.23 4.82
N HIS A 82 4.88 -0.28 5.20
CA HIS A 82 4.11 -1.51 5.11
C HIS A 82 3.94 -1.90 3.64
N SER A 83 4.22 -3.18 3.34
CA SER A 83 4.19 -3.75 2.00
C SER A 83 3.30 -4.99 1.98
N GLU A 84 2.52 -5.15 0.91
CA GLU A 84 1.62 -6.28 0.71
C GLU A 84 1.70 -6.76 -0.74
N SER A 85 1.71 -8.08 -0.94
CA SER A 85 1.62 -8.68 -2.28
C SER A 85 0.17 -8.68 -2.72
N ILE A 86 -0.12 -8.15 -3.91
CA ILE A 86 -1.46 -8.05 -4.47
C ILE A 86 -1.55 -8.75 -5.82
N ASP A 87 -2.66 -9.42 -6.08
CA ASP A 87 -2.92 -10.05 -7.39
C ASP A 87 -3.50 -9.05 -8.40
N LYS A 88 -4.22 -8.04 -7.91
CA LYS A 88 -4.88 -7.03 -8.74
C LYS A 88 -4.59 -5.63 -8.23
N ILE A 89 -4.09 -4.78 -9.13
CA ILE A 89 -3.87 -3.35 -8.86
C ILE A 89 -5.22 -2.67 -8.58
N PRO A 90 -5.33 -1.85 -7.51
CA PRO A 90 -6.55 -1.10 -7.22
C PRO A 90 -7.00 -0.23 -8.40
N ASN A 91 -8.31 -0.09 -8.59
CA ASN A 91 -8.85 0.81 -9.60
C ASN A 91 -8.53 2.26 -9.23
N THR A 92 -7.98 3.01 -10.18
CA THR A 92 -7.61 4.41 -9.99
C THR A 92 -8.33 5.33 -10.96
N LEU A 93 -8.52 6.58 -10.53
CA LEU A 93 -9.05 7.69 -11.30
C LEU A 93 -8.02 8.81 -11.37
N ASN A 94 -7.95 9.49 -12.51
CA ASN A 94 -7.10 10.66 -12.67
C ASN A 94 -7.74 11.88 -11.98
N LYS A 95 -7.06 12.47 -11.00
CA LYS A 95 -7.56 13.63 -10.24
C LYS A 95 -6.49 14.71 -10.07
N TYR A 96 -6.92 15.96 -10.05
CA TYR A 96 -6.08 17.07 -9.60
C TYR A 96 -6.20 17.23 -8.09
N ILE A 97 -5.08 17.12 -7.37
CA ILE A 97 -5.01 17.34 -5.93
C ILE A 97 -3.94 18.39 -5.58
N SER A 98 -4.15 19.11 -4.47
CA SER A 98 -3.13 20.01 -3.92
C SER A 98 -2.03 19.20 -3.23
N LYS A 99 -0.77 19.60 -3.39
CA LYS A 99 0.36 18.97 -2.68
C LYS A 99 0.20 19.07 -1.16
N SER A 100 -0.43 20.14 -0.67
CA SER A 100 -0.70 20.35 0.77
C SER A 100 -1.65 19.30 1.38
N CYS A 101 -2.39 18.57 0.55
CA CYS A 101 -3.31 17.50 0.99
C CYS A 101 -2.67 16.11 0.89
N ILE A 102 -1.42 16.03 0.45
CA ILE A 102 -0.67 14.78 0.35
C ILE A 102 0.21 14.66 1.58
N ARG A 103 0.09 13.52 2.26
CA ARG A 103 0.99 13.17 3.34
C ARG A 103 2.34 12.80 2.75
N GLU A 104 3.38 13.47 3.21
CA GLU A 104 4.75 13.24 2.73
C GLU A 104 5.22 11.82 3.01
N SER A 105 5.90 11.23 2.02
CA SER A 105 6.61 9.97 2.19
C SER A 105 7.68 10.14 3.27
N LYS A 106 7.82 9.13 4.13
CA LYS A 106 8.90 9.07 5.12
C LYS A 106 10.09 8.24 4.66
N ILE A 107 9.94 7.52 3.55
CA ILE A 107 10.88 6.51 3.09
C ILE A 107 11.32 6.85 1.67
N ASN A 108 12.62 6.78 1.41
CA ASN A 108 13.16 6.95 0.08
C ASN A 108 12.73 5.78 -0.83
N GLU A 109 12.51 6.05 -2.11
CA GLU A 109 12.11 5.05 -3.10
C GLU A 109 13.13 3.91 -3.21
N ASP A 110 14.43 4.22 -3.22
CA ASP A 110 15.50 3.22 -3.29
C ASP A 110 15.48 2.27 -2.09
N ASP A 111 15.26 2.80 -0.89
CA ASP A 111 15.17 2.01 0.34
C ASP A 111 13.94 1.10 0.28
N LEU A 112 12.83 1.63 -0.20
CA LEU A 112 11.57 0.91 -0.34
C LEU A 112 11.70 -0.27 -1.32
N VAL A 113 12.31 -0.05 -2.49
CA VAL A 113 12.58 -1.10 -3.48
C VAL A 113 13.48 -2.20 -2.88
N ASN A 114 14.53 -1.80 -2.16
CA ASN A 114 15.46 -2.76 -1.57
C ASN A 114 14.84 -3.60 -0.44
N VAL A 115 14.03 -3.00 0.42
CA VAL A 115 13.31 -3.70 1.49
C VAL A 115 12.34 -4.72 0.90
N VAL A 116 11.53 -4.32 -0.07
CA VAL A 116 10.55 -5.20 -0.71
C VAL A 116 11.23 -6.33 -1.48
N LYS A 117 12.32 -6.04 -2.20
CA LYS A 117 13.11 -7.07 -2.88
C LYS A 117 13.63 -8.12 -1.91
N LYS A 118 14.14 -7.72 -0.74
CA LYS A 118 14.58 -8.66 0.31
C LYS A 118 13.42 -9.49 0.85
N GLU A 119 12.25 -8.89 1.06
CA GLU A 119 11.05 -9.58 1.53
C GLU A 119 10.59 -10.66 0.54
N ILE A 120 10.59 -10.35 -0.77
CA ILE A 120 10.26 -11.32 -1.83
C ILE A 120 11.27 -12.46 -1.84
N ILE A 121 12.58 -12.17 -1.81
CA ILE A 121 13.63 -13.21 -1.79
C ILE A 121 13.45 -14.14 -0.59
N THR A 122 13.20 -13.57 0.59
CA THR A 122 13.03 -14.34 1.82
C THR A 122 11.85 -15.28 1.71
N ARG A 123 10.67 -14.77 1.32
CA ARG A 123 9.46 -15.59 1.13
C ARG A 123 9.66 -16.71 0.11
N LEU A 124 10.30 -16.41 -1.03
CA LEU A 124 10.56 -17.42 -2.06
C LEU A 124 11.58 -18.46 -1.59
N THR A 125 12.63 -18.04 -0.89
CA THR A 125 13.65 -18.95 -0.38
C THR A 125 13.08 -19.88 0.68
N ASP A 126 12.25 -19.37 1.59
CA ASP A 126 11.59 -20.18 2.63
C ASP A 126 10.67 -21.24 2.01
N ARG A 127 9.91 -20.87 0.98
CA ARG A 127 9.08 -21.82 0.21
C ARG A 127 9.93 -22.91 -0.45
N LEU A 128 11.05 -22.55 -1.06
CA LEU A 128 11.91 -23.47 -1.80
C LEU A 128 12.74 -24.41 -0.91
N ARG A 129 13.13 -23.97 0.29
CA ARG A 129 13.78 -24.82 1.30
C ARG A 129 12.89 -25.98 1.73
N TYR A 130 11.57 -25.78 1.71
CA TYR A 130 10.60 -26.82 2.04
C TYR A 130 10.41 -27.82 0.89
N ASP A 131 10.56 -27.36 -0.36
CA ASP A 131 10.20 -28.13 -1.55
C ASP A 131 11.37 -28.82 -2.30
N SER A 132 12.66 -28.49 -2.05
CA SER A 132 13.75 -29.09 -2.85
C SER A 132 15.16 -29.11 -2.26
N ILE A 133 15.90 -30.19 -2.53
CA ILE A 133 17.37 -30.37 -2.33
C ILE A 133 18.18 -29.69 -3.47
N ASP A 134 17.51 -29.24 -4.53
CA ASP A 134 18.14 -28.68 -5.73
C ASP A 134 18.55 -27.21 -5.55
N LYS A 135 19.69 -26.82 -6.14
CA LYS A 135 20.14 -25.42 -6.18
C LYS A 135 19.22 -24.60 -7.08
N VAL A 136 18.30 -23.85 -6.49
CA VAL A 136 17.47 -22.86 -7.20
C VAL A 136 18.15 -21.50 -7.18
N THR A 137 18.35 -20.90 -8.35
CA THR A 137 18.83 -19.51 -8.47
C THR A 137 17.65 -18.60 -8.74
N ILE A 138 17.49 -17.54 -7.93
CA ILE A 138 16.43 -16.55 -8.06
C ILE A 138 17.05 -15.24 -8.54
N GLN A 139 16.53 -14.68 -9.62
CA GLN A 139 16.84 -13.33 -10.08
C GLN A 139 15.56 -12.50 -9.99
N ILE A 140 15.66 -11.28 -9.46
CA ILE A 140 14.54 -10.35 -9.35
C ILE A 140 14.91 -9.04 -10.03
N ASN A 141 14.09 -8.65 -11.01
CA ASN A 141 14.20 -7.41 -11.75
C ASN A 141 12.97 -6.55 -11.47
N ILE A 142 13.14 -5.24 -11.36
CA ILE A 142 12.01 -4.31 -11.28
C ILE A 142 11.55 -3.99 -12.71
N VAL A 143 10.25 -4.13 -12.95
CA VAL A 143 9.62 -3.91 -14.25
C VAL A 143 9.01 -2.52 -14.29
N ASP A 144 8.29 -2.14 -13.24
CA ASP A 144 7.59 -0.86 -13.17
C ASP A 144 7.43 -0.38 -11.73
N ILE A 145 7.39 0.94 -11.56
CA ILE A 145 7.12 1.64 -10.30
C ILE A 145 6.06 2.69 -10.58
N LYS A 146 4.91 2.56 -9.94
CA LYS A 146 3.78 3.47 -10.12
C LYS A 146 3.33 4.06 -8.80
N SER A 147 3.20 5.38 -8.74
CA SER A 147 2.62 6.06 -7.58
C SER A 147 1.09 6.16 -7.73
N ILE A 148 0.37 5.66 -6.73
CA ILE A 148 -1.08 5.81 -6.59
C ILE A 148 -1.39 6.44 -5.23
N TYR A 149 -2.46 7.22 -5.14
CA TYR A 149 -2.78 7.99 -3.95
C TYR A 149 -4.04 7.43 -3.30
N LYS A 150 -3.90 6.92 -2.07
CA LYS A 150 -5.04 6.43 -1.29
C LYS A 150 -5.70 7.60 -0.56
N PRO A 151 -6.96 7.93 -0.84
CA PRO A 151 -7.70 8.95 -0.09
C PRO A 151 -8.04 8.46 1.32
N TYR A 152 -8.04 9.37 2.28
CA TYR A 152 -8.52 9.12 3.63
C TYR A 152 -9.08 10.41 4.25
N TRP A 153 -10.03 10.27 5.16
CA TRP A 153 -10.61 11.42 5.85
C TRP A 153 -9.91 11.66 7.18
N ILE A 154 -9.58 12.92 7.45
CA ILE A 154 -9.14 13.37 8.78
C ILE A 154 -10.20 14.28 9.36
N ALA A 155 -10.53 14.06 10.62
CA ALA A 155 -11.31 14.99 11.42
C ALA A 155 -10.51 15.45 12.62
N ASP A 156 -10.53 16.76 12.89
CA ASP A 156 -10.06 17.30 14.16
C ASP A 156 -11.17 17.19 15.21
N PHE A 157 -10.88 16.48 16.28
CA PHE A 157 -11.72 16.38 17.45
C PHE A 157 -10.99 16.88 18.69
N ARG A 158 -11.24 18.14 19.08
CA ARG A 158 -10.65 18.81 20.24
C ARG A 158 -9.11 18.79 20.23
N GLY A 159 -8.50 19.03 19.08
CA GLY A 159 -7.04 19.02 18.89
C GLY A 159 -6.45 17.62 18.67
N ARG A 160 -7.30 16.59 18.48
CA ARG A 160 -6.87 15.22 18.14
C ARG A 160 -7.36 14.83 16.76
N ASN A 161 -6.44 14.40 15.90
CA ASN A 161 -6.77 13.92 14.56
C ASN A 161 -7.31 12.48 14.62
N ILE A 162 -8.53 12.30 14.12
CA ILE A 162 -9.16 11.00 13.92
C ILE A 162 -9.04 10.63 12.45
N PHE A 163 -8.38 9.51 12.17
CA PHE A 163 -8.21 8.96 10.84
C PHE A 163 -9.37 8.03 10.50
N ILE A 164 -9.92 8.19 9.30
CA ILE A 164 -10.97 7.33 8.76
C ILE A 164 -10.45 6.79 7.44
N ASP A 165 -10.14 5.51 7.45
CA ASP A 165 -9.89 4.76 6.24
C ASP A 165 -11.27 4.38 5.66
N PRO A 166 -11.59 4.78 4.41
CA PRO A 166 -12.83 4.40 3.75
C PRO A 166 -12.96 2.90 3.52
#